data_AF-A0A381RF85-F1
#
_entry.id   AF-A0A381RF85-F1
#
_cell.length_a   1.000
_cell.length_b   1.000
_cell.length_c   1.000
_cell.angle_alpha   90.00
_cell.angle_beta   90.00
_cell.angle_gamma   90.00
#
_symmetry.space_group_name_H-M   'P 1'
#
loop_
_entity.id
_entity.type
_entity.pdbx_description
1 polymer ?
#
loop_
_entity_poly.entity_id
_entity_poly.type
_entity_poly.pdbx_seq_one_letter_code
_entity_poly.pdbx_strand_id
1 'polypeptide(L)' 'VEGDIDAIDSVLRITKIRVAYHLKCSEDQMDPVNRAYEHHPIKCPAYMTFRDAIDFSFSLETDFD' A
#
# COMPACT_ATOMS: atom_id res chain seq x y z
N VAL A 1 -4.87 -3.61 5.32
CA VAL A 1 -3.78 -4.31 4.58
C VAL A 1 -4.22 -5.73 4.39
N GLU A 2 -4.15 -6.23 3.17
CA GLU A 2 -4.53 -7.59 2.80
C GLU A 2 -3.42 -8.23 1.98
N GLY A 3 -3.35 -9.56 1.96
CA GLY A 3 -2.39 -10.28 1.13
C GLY A 3 -2.91 -11.61 0.62
N ASP A 4 -2.33 -12.06 -0.49
CA ASP A 4 -2.60 -13.38 -1.06
C ASP A 4 -1.46 -14.34 -0.71
N ILE A 5 -1.84 -15.61 -0.53
CA ILE A 5 -0.93 -16.72 -0.34
C ILE A 5 -1.20 -17.72 -1.46
N ASP A 6 -0.15 -18.05 -2.22
CA ASP A 6 -0.19 -19.07 -3.26
C ASP A 6 0.79 -20.20 -2.95
N ALA A 7 0.53 -21.39 -3.50
CA ALA A 7 1.46 -22.50 -3.46
C ALA A 7 2.45 -22.40 -4.64
N ILE A 8 3.70 -22.02 -4.36
CA ILE A 8 4.79 -21.95 -5.34
C ILE A 8 5.84 -22.99 -4.97
N ASP A 9 6.14 -23.90 -5.90
CA ASP A 9 7.05 -25.04 -5.70
C ASP A 9 6.63 -25.90 -4.48
N SER A 10 5.33 -26.12 -4.31
CA SER A 10 4.76 -26.83 -3.15
C SER A 10 4.99 -26.16 -1.79
N VAL A 11 5.40 -24.89 -1.78
CA VAL A 11 5.55 -24.07 -0.57
C VAL A 11 4.54 -22.92 -0.61
N LEU A 12 3.80 -22.72 0.47
CA LEU A 12 2.92 -21.56 0.61
C LEU A 12 3.76 -20.30 0.77
N ARG A 13 3.62 -19.35 -0.15
CA ARG A 13 4.33 -18.07 -0.15
C ARG A 13 3.31 -16.93 -0.22
N ILE A 14 3.59 -15.84 0.49
CA ILE A 14 2.90 -14.57 0.22
C ILE A 14 3.34 -14.12 -1.17
N THR A 15 2.39 -13.78 -2.02
CA THR A 15 2.66 -13.38 -3.41
C THR A 15 2.23 -11.97 -3.72
N LYS A 16 1.25 -11.45 -2.97
CA LYS A 16 0.70 -10.11 -3.17
C LYS A 16 0.37 -9.45 -1.85
N ILE A 17 0.56 -8.14 -1.76
CA ILE A 17 0.06 -7.29 -0.68
C ILE A 17 -0.70 -6.11 -1.28
N ARG A 18 -1.86 -5.80 -0.69
CA ARG A 18 -2.71 -4.66 -1.02
C ARG A 18 -2.85 -3.75 0.19
N VAL A 19 -2.55 -2.47 0.01
CA VAL A 19 -2.70 -1.45 1.05
C VAL A 19 -3.72 -0.42 0.61
N ALA A 20 -4.91 -0.46 1.23
CA ALA A 20 -5.91 0.59 1.11
C ALA A 20 -5.73 1.59 2.26
N TYR A 21 -5.42 2.83 1.91
CA TYR A 21 -5.42 3.97 2.84
C TYR A 21 -6.81 4.59 2.85
N HIS A 22 -7.37 4.77 4.04
CA HIS A 22 -8.59 5.54 4.24
C HIS A 22 -8.20 6.73 5.13
N LEU A 23 -8.27 7.95 4.59
CA LEU A 23 -7.82 9.15 5.28
C LEU A 23 -8.96 10.16 5.38
N LYS A 24 -9.17 10.66 6.59
CA LYS A 24 -10.05 11.80 6.82
C LYS A 24 -9.24 13.08 6.68
N CYS A 25 -9.67 14.01 5.84
CA CYS A 25 -8.98 15.28 5.62
C CYS A 25 -9.95 16.36 5.14
N SER A 26 -9.57 17.62 5.25
CA SER A 26 -10.28 18.72 4.59
C SER A 26 -9.83 18.86 3.14
N GLU A 27 -10.67 19.46 2.28
CA GLU A 27 -10.37 19.60 0.84
C GLU A 27 -9.06 20.38 0.59
N ASP A 28 -8.72 21.38 1.43
CA ASP A 28 -7.49 22.16 1.33
C ASP A 28 -6.22 21.35 1.69
N GLN A 29 -6.38 20.15 2.25
CA GLN A 29 -5.28 19.24 2.58
C GLN A 29 -4.99 18.21 1.48
N MET A 30 -5.69 18.24 0.35
CA MET A 30 -5.51 17.23 -0.69
C MET A 30 -4.11 17.21 -1.31
N ASP A 31 -3.47 18.37 -1.46
CA ASP A 31 -2.08 18.46 -1.95
C ASP A 31 -1.08 17.71 -1.05
N PRO A 32 -1.03 17.96 0.27
CA PRO A 32 -0.17 17.17 1.15
C PRO A 32 -0.58 15.69 1.27
N VAL A 33 -1.87 15.36 1.18
CA VAL A 33 -2.36 13.97 1.18
C VAL A 33 -1.85 13.21 -0.04
N ASN A 34 -2.01 13.77 -1.24
CA ASN A 34 -1.55 13.15 -2.49
C ASN A 34 -0.04 12.92 -2.48
N ARG A 35 0.73 13.91 -2.02
CA ARG A 35 2.19 13.78 -1.86
C ARG A 35 2.57 12.69 -0.87
N ALA A 36 1.85 12.57 0.25
CA ALA A 36 2.10 11.53 1.23
C ALA A 36 1.82 10.15 0.64
N TYR A 37 0.71 9.99 -0.08
CA TYR A 37 0.34 8.74 -0.76
C TYR A 37 1.36 8.33 -1.82
N GLU A 38 1.84 9.26 -2.65
CA GLU A 38 2.86 8.99 -3.69
C GLU A 38 4.19 8.53 -3.09
N HIS A 39 4.64 9.16 -2.01
CA HIS A 39 5.96 8.91 -1.45
C HIS A 39 6.01 7.90 -0.31
N HIS A 40 4.86 7.55 0.28
CA HIS A 40 4.83 6.62 1.40
C HIS A 40 5.39 5.24 1.04
N PRO A 41 5.06 4.60 -0.11
CA PRO A 41 5.60 3.30 -0.46
C PRO A 41 7.13 3.24 -0.40
N ILE A 42 7.82 4.16 -1.08
CA ILE A 42 9.30 4.18 -1.14
C ILE A 42 9.98 4.57 0.18
N LYS A 43 9.23 5.02 1.19
CA LYS A 43 9.69 5.29 2.55
C LYS A 43 9.27 4.21 3.56
N CYS A 44 8.39 3.30 3.16
CA CYS A 44 7.90 2.23 4.02
C CYS A 44 8.92 1.08 4.06
N PRO A 45 9.48 0.73 5.25
CA PRO A 45 10.45 -0.36 5.36
C PRO A 45 9.92 -1.71 4.88
N ALA A 46 8.63 -1.98 5.09
CA ALA A 46 7.99 -3.21 4.65
C ALA A 46 7.95 -3.30 3.12
N TYR A 47 7.49 -2.24 2.43
CA TYR A 47 7.52 -2.21 0.96
C TYR A 47 8.95 -2.35 0.46
N MET A 48 9.90 -1.58 1.00
CA MET A 48 11.30 -1.64 0.55
C MET A 48 11.95 -3.02 0.73
N THR A 49 11.53 -3.79 1.73
CA THR A 49 12.01 -5.16 1.97
C THR A 49 11.47 -6.15 0.93
N PHE A 50 10.23 -5.95 0.47
CA PHE A 50 9.48 -6.96 -0.28
C PHE A 50 9.15 -6.56 -1.74
N ARG A 51 9.39 -5.32 -2.15
CA ARG A 51 8.99 -4.77 -3.47
C ARG A 51 9.50 -5.54 -4.68
N ASP A 52 10.62 -6.24 -4.51
CA ASP A 52 11.27 -7.03 -5.58
C ASP A 52 10.95 -8.54 -5.43
N ALA A 53 10.21 -8.93 -4.39
CA ALA A 53 9.89 -10.32 -4.07
C ALA A 53 8.41 -10.68 -4.25
N ILE A 54 7.50 -9.71 -4.12
CA ILE A 54 6.05 -9.90 -4.23
C ILE A 54 5.39 -8.69 -4.89
N ASP A 55 4.18 -8.86 -5.41
CA ASP A 55 3.43 -7.73 -5.97
C ASP A 55 2.86 -6.85 -4.86
N PHE A 56 2.94 -5.54 -5.06
CA PHE A 56 2.28 -4.55 -4.21
C PHE A 56 1.28 -3.72 -5.00
N SER A 57 0.15 -3.41 -4.39
CA SER A 57 -0.70 -2.32 -4.85
C SER A 57 -1.19 -1.46 -3.69
N PHE A 58 -1.46 -0.20 -4.03
CA PHE A 58 -1.83 0.84 -3.09
C PHE A 58 -3.10 1.53 -3.61
N SER A 59 -4.04 1.81 -2.72
CA SER A 59 -5.20 2.65 -3.02
C SER A 59 -5.37 3.70 -1.93
N LEU A 60 -5.98 4.83 -2.27
CA LEU A 60 -6.33 5.88 -1.34
C LEU A 60 -7.80 6.22 -1.51
N GLU A 61 -8.53 6.22 -0.42
CA GLU A 61 -9.87 6.76 -0.27
C GLU A 61 -9.83 7.89 0.77
N THR A 62 -10.44 9.02 0.44
CA THR A 62 -10.48 10.20 1.31
C THR A 62 -11.91 10.55 1.68
N ASP A 63 -12.14 10.78 2.96
CA ASP A 63 -13.40 11.29 3.49
C ASP A 63 -13.22 12.75 3.89
N PHE A 64 -14.05 13.64 3.34
CA PHE A 64 -14.06 15.05 3.69
C PHE A 64 -14.88 15.31 4.95
N ASP A 65 -14.34 16.16 5.83
CA ASP A 65 -15.04 16.71 7.00
C ASP A 65 -16.04 17.81 6.60
#